data_AF-A0A2S9YFD7-F1
#
_entry.id   AF-A0A2S9YFD7-F1
#
_cell.length_a   1.000
_cell.length_b   1.000
_cell.length_c   1.000
_cell.angle_alpha   90.00
_cell.angle_beta   90.00
_cell.angle_gamma   90.00
#
_symmetry.space_group_name_H-M   'P 1'
#
loop_
_entity.id
_entity.type
_entity.pdbx_description
1 polymer ?
#
loop_
_entity_poly.entity_id
_entity_poly.type
_entity_poly.pdbx_seq_one_letter_code
_entity_poly.pdbx_strand_id
1 'polypeptide(L)'
;MVDETTEDNPSEPTDKAELAVREDAPLPRLLKPREVSMRAFGAVLGAELFALVGWYLTGWPWLSFGLLFAGLLAWTFRRRGNTHRAIAANERARELLDLGQTDEATALLDQLLSARQTPANIRPFAAYYRALVSIRRGEFGDARARIRAVVESGWLGNRRTLQSLAPAVYASAMLACVLDGDTQAADRWRAEGHRCAANLKRHWFVADAFMAARRNHWDELLRALETSWDAIEGTVSGAGIRMLQLLEAYALARVGERQDNYRGLHSGREINALLHGIRPGRFDHLARRWPELREFMRARGLLATPEQGDPS
;
A
#
# COMPACT_ATOMS: atom_id res chain seq x y z
N MET A 1 37.58 53.32 23.43
CA MET A 1 38.64 52.87 22.50
C MET A 1 39.08 51.50 22.99
N VAL A 2 38.27 50.49 22.70
CA VAL A 2 38.54 49.06 22.96
C VAL A 2 37.88 48.32 21.80
N ASP A 3 38.63 47.38 21.25
CA ASP A 3 38.51 46.77 19.94
C ASP A 3 37.16 46.10 19.64
N GLU A 4 36.71 46.34 18.43
CA GLU A 4 35.60 45.70 17.74
C GLU A 4 36.17 44.45 17.04
N THR A 5 36.23 43.32 17.73
CA THR A 5 36.58 42.03 17.14
C THR A 5 35.35 41.42 16.46
N THR A 6 35.27 41.65 15.15
CA THR A 6 34.42 40.93 14.21
C THR A 6 34.89 39.48 14.11
N GLU A 7 34.20 38.56 14.79
CA GLU A 7 34.34 37.12 14.57
C GLU A 7 33.52 36.70 13.35
N ASP A 8 34.22 36.61 12.23
CA ASP A 8 33.83 35.94 10.99
C ASP A 8 33.75 34.43 11.27
N ASN A 9 32.53 33.89 11.41
CA ASN A 9 32.33 32.46 11.62
C ASN A 9 31.99 31.77 10.28
N PRO A 10 32.88 30.92 9.74
CA PRO A 10 32.78 30.39 8.40
C PRO A 10 31.84 29.19 8.34
N SER A 11 30.98 29.20 7.32
CA SER A 11 30.48 28.02 6.59
C SER A 11 30.01 26.81 7.43
N GLU A 12 28.72 26.80 7.80
CA GLU A 12 28.00 25.54 8.01
C GLU A 12 27.43 25.00 6.69
N PRO A 13 27.45 23.68 6.50
CA PRO A 13 27.73 23.05 5.22
C PRO A 13 26.46 22.53 4.54
N THR A 14 26.42 22.69 3.21
CA THR A 14 26.31 21.63 2.20
C THR A 14 25.45 20.37 2.43
N ASP A 15 24.51 20.31 3.38
CA ASP A 15 23.67 19.13 3.60
C ASP A 15 22.29 19.25 2.92
N LYS A 16 21.98 20.44 2.37
CA LYS A 16 20.79 20.67 1.54
C LYS A 16 20.98 20.27 0.07
N ALA A 17 22.20 19.94 -0.36
CA ALA A 17 22.52 19.60 -1.74
C ALA A 17 22.53 18.09 -2.01
N GLU A 18 22.66 17.22 -0.99
CA GLU A 18 22.66 15.76 -1.18
C GLU A 18 21.26 15.11 -1.18
N LEU A 19 20.22 15.92 -0.94
CA LEU A 19 18.84 15.61 -1.34
C LEU A 19 18.57 15.95 -2.82
N ALA A 20 19.63 16.23 -3.60
CA ALA A 20 19.57 16.27 -5.05
C ALA A 20 19.03 14.94 -5.58
N VAL A 21 17.72 14.95 -5.81
CA VAL A 21 17.03 14.27 -6.90
C VAL A 21 17.66 12.92 -7.20
N ARG A 22 17.39 11.95 -6.33
CA ARG A 22 17.47 10.54 -6.73
C ARG A 22 16.52 10.44 -7.92
N GLU A 23 17.07 10.53 -9.14
CA GLU A 23 16.31 10.60 -10.38
C GLU A 23 15.22 9.55 -10.31
N ASP A 24 13.98 10.03 -10.22
CA ASP A 24 12.78 9.23 -10.06
C ASP A 24 12.76 8.21 -11.19
N ALA A 25 13.23 7.00 -10.92
CA ALA A 25 13.19 5.93 -11.88
C ALA A 25 11.74 5.87 -12.40
N PRO A 26 11.51 6.09 -13.69
CA PRO A 26 10.20 6.47 -14.19
C PRO A 26 9.19 5.41 -13.76
N LEU A 27 8.20 5.83 -12.97
CA LEU A 27 7.21 4.91 -12.43
C LEU A 27 6.58 4.14 -13.60
N PRO A 28 6.42 2.82 -13.47
CA PRO A 28 5.90 2.00 -14.55
C PRO A 28 4.51 2.52 -14.93
N ARG A 29 4.38 2.99 -16.18
CA ARG A 29 3.10 3.48 -16.70
C ARG A 29 2.10 2.33 -16.71
N LEU A 30 1.11 2.41 -15.83
CA LEU A 30 0.01 1.46 -15.81
C LEU A 30 -0.87 1.70 -17.03
N LEU A 31 -1.01 0.67 -17.86
CA LEU A 31 -1.86 0.73 -19.05
C LEU A 31 -3.31 0.90 -18.61
N LYS A 32 -4.01 1.85 -19.23
CA LYS A 32 -5.46 2.01 -19.06
C LYS A 32 -6.15 0.70 -19.45
N PRO A 33 -7.28 0.35 -18.79
CA PRO A 33 -8.07 -0.81 -19.20
C PRO A 33 -8.43 -0.65 -20.67
N ARG A 34 -8.02 -1.61 -21.51
CA ARG A 34 -8.45 -1.66 -22.89
C ARG A 34 -9.95 -1.97 -22.88
N GLU A 35 -10.75 -1.01 -23.30
CA GLU A 35 -12.12 -1.28 -23.73
C GLU A 35 -12.01 -2.13 -24.99
N VAL A 36 -12.12 -3.45 -24.82
CA VAL A 36 -12.23 -4.36 -25.97
C VAL A 36 -13.57 -3.99 -26.61
N SER A 37 -13.52 -3.23 -27.69
CA SER A 37 -14.75 -2.83 -28.37
C SER A 37 -15.43 -4.09 -28.85
N MET A 38 -16.66 -4.35 -28.40
CA MET A 38 -17.47 -5.47 -28.91
C MET A 38 -17.58 -5.44 -30.44
N ARG A 39 -17.37 -4.27 -31.05
CA ARG A 39 -17.29 -4.06 -32.50
C ARG A 39 -16.12 -4.80 -33.16
N ALA A 40 -14.94 -4.83 -32.54
CA ALA A 40 -13.80 -5.58 -33.07
C ALA A 40 -14.06 -7.10 -33.01
N PHE A 41 -14.73 -7.56 -31.95
CA PHE A 41 -15.11 -8.96 -31.83
C PHE A 41 -16.19 -9.33 -32.86
N GLY A 42 -17.20 -8.48 -33.05
CA GLY A 42 -18.25 -8.67 -34.05
C GLY A 42 -17.74 -8.63 -35.49
N ALA A 43 -16.77 -7.78 -35.81
CA ALA A 43 -16.17 -7.71 -37.15
C ALA A 43 -15.37 -8.97 -37.50
N VAL A 44 -14.62 -9.53 -36.55
CA VAL A 44 -13.87 -10.79 -36.75
C VAL A 44 -14.84 -11.96 -36.93
N LEU A 45 -15.89 -12.05 -36.10
CA LEU A 45 -16.93 -13.08 -36.22
C LEU A 45 -17.69 -12.98 -37.55
N GLY A 46 -18.01 -11.76 -38.00
CA GLY A 46 -18.69 -11.53 -39.28
C GLY A 46 -17.84 -11.92 -40.49
N ALA A 47 -16.53 -11.66 -40.45
CA ALA A 47 -15.61 -12.03 -41.53
C ALA A 47 -15.40 -13.55 -41.61
N GLU A 48 -15.28 -14.25 -40.48
CA GLU A 48 -15.18 -15.71 -40.45
C GLU A 48 -16.45 -16.41 -40.96
N LEU A 49 -17.64 -15.88 -40.63
CA LEU A 49 -18.91 -16.48 -41.06
C LEU A 49 -19.10 -16.41 -42.59
N PHE A 50 -18.62 -15.34 -43.22
CA PHE A 50 -18.65 -15.18 -44.68
C PHE A 50 -17.67 -16.11 -45.40
N ALA A 51 -16.49 -16.35 -44.82
CA ALA A 51 -15.50 -17.25 -45.39
C ALA A 51 -15.93 -18.74 -45.32
N LEU A 52 -16.66 -19.12 -44.26
CA LEU A 52 -17.19 -20.47 -44.06
C LEU A 52 -18.19 -20.92 -45.15
N VAL A 53 -18.96 -19.98 -45.71
CA VAL A 53 -19.96 -20.28 -46.77
C VAL A 53 -19.29 -20.62 -48.10
N GLY A 54 -18.13 -20.05 -48.41
CA GLY A 54 -17.40 -20.32 -49.66
C GLY A 54 -16.58 -21.62 -49.66
N TRP A 55 -16.30 -22.20 -48.48
CA TRP A 55 -15.24 -23.21 -48.32
C TRP A 55 -15.72 -24.67 -48.17
N TYR A 56 -17.03 -24.90 -48.05
CA TYR A 56 -17.64 -26.19 -47.64
C TYR A 56 -17.51 -27.36 -48.65
N LEU A 57 -16.79 -27.21 -49.76
CA LEU A 57 -16.77 -28.17 -50.88
C LEU A 57 -15.50 -29.05 -51.00
N THR A 58 -14.51 -28.91 -50.12
CA THR A 58 -13.29 -29.76 -50.13
C THR A 58 -13.01 -30.30 -48.73
N GLY A 59 -12.32 -31.45 -48.57
CA GLY A 59 -12.04 -32.06 -47.26
C GLY A 59 -10.91 -31.39 -46.45
N TRP A 60 -10.12 -30.54 -47.09
CA TRP A 60 -9.01 -29.77 -46.50
C TRP A 60 -9.38 -28.77 -45.38
N PRO A 61 -10.55 -28.12 -45.36
CA PRO A 61 -10.97 -27.18 -44.32
C PRO A 61 -11.02 -27.82 -42.94
N TRP A 62 -11.41 -29.09 -42.82
CA TRP A 62 -11.47 -29.78 -41.52
C TRP A 62 -10.11 -29.87 -40.84
N LEU A 63 -9.03 -30.08 -41.61
CA LEU A 63 -7.66 -30.07 -41.08
C LEU A 63 -7.25 -28.65 -40.65
N SER A 64 -7.54 -27.63 -41.46
CA SER A 64 -7.27 -26.22 -41.11
C SER A 64 -8.02 -25.79 -39.85
N PHE A 65 -9.30 -26.16 -39.71
CA PHE A 65 -10.10 -25.91 -38.51
C PHE A 65 -9.53 -26.63 -37.29
N GLY A 66 -9.14 -27.89 -37.43
CA GLY A 66 -8.49 -28.65 -36.36
C GLY A 66 -7.22 -27.97 -35.87
N LEU A 67 -6.36 -27.50 -36.78
CA LEU A 67 -5.12 -26.79 -36.45
C LEU A 67 -5.38 -25.42 -35.82
N LEU A 68 -6.32 -24.63 -36.35
CA LEU A 68 -6.69 -23.33 -35.78
C LEU A 68 -7.29 -23.49 -34.39
N PHE A 69 -8.19 -24.46 -34.21
CA PHE A 69 -8.82 -24.76 -32.93
C PHE A 69 -7.78 -25.25 -31.90
N ALA A 70 -6.89 -26.16 -32.29
CA ALA A 70 -5.78 -26.61 -31.44
C ALA A 70 -4.84 -25.44 -31.06
N GLY A 71 -4.52 -24.55 -32.00
CA GLY A 71 -3.74 -23.34 -31.75
C GLY A 71 -4.43 -22.38 -30.78
N LEU A 72 -5.74 -22.15 -30.94
CA LEU A 72 -6.55 -21.31 -30.05
C LEU A 72 -6.65 -21.89 -28.64
N LEU A 73 -6.86 -23.21 -28.53
CA LEU A 73 -6.85 -23.90 -27.25
C LEU A 73 -5.49 -23.78 -26.57
N ALA A 74 -4.39 -24.11 -27.27
CA ALA A 74 -3.03 -24.00 -26.73
C ALA A 74 -2.71 -22.56 -26.27
N TRP A 75 -3.11 -21.55 -27.06
CA TRP A 75 -2.96 -20.15 -26.69
C TRP A 75 -3.78 -19.78 -25.45
N THR A 76 -5.03 -20.24 -25.37
CA THR A 76 -5.93 -19.98 -24.22
C THR A 76 -5.41 -20.64 -22.95
N PHE A 77 -4.97 -21.90 -23.01
CA PHE A 77 -4.36 -22.61 -21.87
C PHE A 77 -3.07 -21.93 -21.43
N ARG A 78 -2.18 -21.56 -22.36
CA ARG A 78 -0.95 -20.82 -22.04
C ARG A 78 -1.27 -19.48 -21.38
N ARG A 79 -2.24 -18.73 -21.90
CA ARG A 79 -2.67 -17.44 -21.33
C ARG A 79 -3.26 -17.61 -19.93
N ARG A 80 -4.11 -18.62 -19.72
CA ARG A 80 -4.69 -18.94 -18.42
C ARG A 80 -3.62 -19.36 -17.42
N GLY A 81 -2.64 -20.18 -17.83
CA GLY A 81 -1.49 -20.55 -17.01
C GLY A 81 -0.64 -19.35 -16.60
N ASN A 82 -0.39 -18.41 -17.52
CA ASN A 82 0.30 -17.16 -17.21
C ASN A 82 -0.48 -16.31 -16.19
N THR A 83 -1.79 -16.19 -16.36
CA THR A 83 -2.65 -15.46 -15.41
C THR A 83 -2.62 -16.08 -14.02
N HIS A 84 -2.76 -17.41 -13.91
CA HIS A 84 -2.71 -18.11 -12.63
C HIS A 84 -1.36 -17.94 -11.93
N ARG A 85 -0.25 -18.04 -12.69
CA ARG A 85 1.09 -17.79 -12.14
C ARG A 85 1.25 -16.37 -11.63
N ALA A 86 0.74 -15.38 -12.36
CA ALA A 86 0.79 -13.98 -11.93
C ALA A 86 -0.10 -13.72 -10.69
N ILE A 87 -1.28 -14.35 -10.60
CA ILE A 87 -2.13 -14.26 -9.40
C ILE A 87 -1.42 -14.89 -8.20
N ALA A 88 -0.88 -16.11 -8.36
CA ALA A 88 -0.17 -16.81 -7.29
C ALA A 88 1.06 -16.02 -6.81
N ALA A 89 1.85 -15.45 -7.73
CA ALA A 89 2.97 -14.57 -7.40
C ALA A 89 2.54 -13.33 -6.61
N ASN A 90 1.41 -12.71 -6.98
CA ASN A 90 0.89 -11.53 -6.32
C ASN A 90 0.33 -11.84 -4.91
N GLU A 91 -0.37 -12.96 -4.74
CA GLU A 91 -0.81 -13.41 -3.40
C GLU A 91 0.40 -13.79 -2.53
N ARG A 92 1.40 -14.48 -3.10
CA ARG A 92 2.64 -14.79 -2.36
C ARG A 92 3.34 -13.53 -1.89
N ALA A 93 3.44 -12.49 -2.73
CA ALA A 93 4.02 -11.21 -2.33
C ALA A 93 3.25 -10.54 -1.19
N ARG A 94 1.92 -10.66 -1.18
CA ARG A 94 1.07 -10.19 -0.07
C ARG A 94 1.33 -10.96 1.22
N GLU A 95 1.45 -12.29 1.16
CA GLU A 95 1.80 -13.11 2.33
C GLU A 95 3.17 -12.71 2.90
N LEU A 96 4.18 -12.53 2.03
CA LEU A 96 5.52 -12.07 2.42
C LEU A 96 5.45 -10.70 3.12
N LEU A 97 4.60 -9.78 2.64
CA LEU A 97 4.35 -8.50 3.30
C LEU A 97 3.72 -8.66 4.69
N ASP A 98 2.76 -9.56 4.86
CA ASP A 98 2.11 -9.83 6.14
C ASP A 98 3.09 -10.46 7.15
N LEU A 99 4.05 -11.25 6.66
CA LEU A 99 5.16 -11.83 7.44
C LEU A 99 6.28 -10.83 7.73
N GLY A 100 6.32 -9.68 7.05
CA GLY A 100 7.36 -8.66 7.19
C GLY A 100 8.61 -8.89 6.33
N GLN A 101 8.59 -9.86 5.41
CA GLN A 101 9.68 -10.15 4.47
C GLN A 101 9.64 -9.17 3.29
N THR A 102 9.97 -7.90 3.56
CA THR A 102 9.78 -6.80 2.60
C THR A 102 10.71 -6.88 1.38
N ASP A 103 11.90 -7.44 1.51
CA ASP A 103 12.86 -7.56 0.41
C ASP A 103 12.46 -8.63 -0.60
N GLU A 104 12.08 -9.83 -0.12
CA GLU A 104 11.53 -10.89 -0.96
C GLU A 104 10.25 -10.44 -1.67
N ALA A 105 9.34 -9.77 -0.95
CA ALA A 105 8.13 -9.21 -1.53
C ALA A 105 8.46 -8.18 -2.63
N THR A 106 9.47 -7.34 -2.42
CA THR A 106 9.95 -6.37 -3.42
C THR A 106 10.40 -7.07 -4.69
N ALA A 107 11.29 -8.06 -4.57
CA ALA A 107 11.84 -8.78 -5.71
C ALA A 107 10.74 -9.45 -6.55
N LEU A 108 9.78 -10.08 -5.88
CA LEU A 108 8.65 -10.76 -6.53
C LEU A 108 7.74 -9.78 -7.28
N LEU A 109 7.43 -8.64 -6.66
CA LEU A 109 6.59 -7.59 -7.26
C LEU A 109 7.29 -6.89 -8.43
N ASP A 110 8.59 -6.61 -8.32
CA ASP A 110 9.37 -5.98 -9.38
C ASP A 110 9.54 -6.92 -10.59
N GLN A 111 9.70 -8.22 -10.36
CA GLN A 111 9.66 -9.24 -11.41
C GLN A 111 8.29 -9.26 -12.13
N LEU A 112 7.20 -9.20 -11.37
CA LEU A 112 5.85 -9.21 -11.92
C LEU A 112 5.55 -7.93 -12.73
N LEU A 113 6.00 -6.77 -12.24
CA LEU A 113 5.80 -5.47 -12.92
C LEU A 113 6.65 -5.33 -14.20
N SER A 114 7.87 -5.90 -14.22
CA SER A 114 8.75 -5.89 -15.40
C SER A 114 8.34 -6.92 -16.47
N ALA A 115 7.63 -8.00 -16.09
CA ALA A 115 7.21 -9.02 -17.04
C ALA A 115 6.19 -8.50 -18.07
N ARG A 116 6.57 -8.58 -19.36
CA ARG A 116 5.70 -8.22 -20.50
C ARG A 116 4.40 -9.03 -20.55
N GLN A 117 4.43 -10.26 -20.04
CA GLN A 117 3.31 -11.19 -20.08
C GLN A 117 2.33 -11.04 -18.90
N THR A 118 2.60 -10.15 -17.95
CA THR A 118 1.71 -9.91 -16.82
C THR A 118 0.37 -9.37 -17.31
N PRO A 119 -0.76 -10.05 -16.97
CA PRO A 119 -2.09 -9.58 -17.32
C PRO A 119 -2.35 -8.15 -16.85
N ALA A 120 -2.98 -7.35 -17.71
CA ALA A 120 -3.19 -5.91 -17.46
C ALA A 120 -4.00 -5.64 -16.19
N ASN A 121 -4.93 -6.53 -15.82
CA ASN A 121 -5.74 -6.43 -14.61
C ASN A 121 -5.00 -6.79 -13.31
N ILE A 122 -3.84 -7.47 -13.39
CA ILE A 122 -3.03 -7.83 -12.22
C ILE A 122 -2.02 -6.72 -11.89
N ARG A 123 -1.56 -5.97 -12.91
CA ARG A 123 -0.57 -4.89 -12.74
C ARG A 123 -0.96 -3.84 -11.68
N PRO A 124 -2.23 -3.37 -11.58
CA PRO A 124 -2.63 -2.45 -10.53
C PRO A 124 -2.48 -3.03 -9.12
N PHE A 125 -2.76 -4.33 -8.91
CA PHE A 125 -2.56 -4.98 -7.61
C PHE A 125 -1.09 -5.04 -7.24
N ALA A 126 -0.24 -5.45 -8.17
CA ALA A 126 1.20 -5.53 -7.90
C ALA A 126 1.81 -4.15 -7.64
N ALA A 127 1.38 -3.12 -8.39
CA ALA A 127 1.79 -1.75 -8.14
C ALA A 127 1.30 -1.24 -6.78
N TYR A 128 0.08 -1.60 -6.37
CA TYR A 128 -0.45 -1.28 -5.05
C TYR A 128 0.34 -1.95 -3.93
N TYR A 129 0.59 -3.26 -3.99
CA TYR A 129 1.39 -3.95 -2.98
C TYR A 129 2.83 -3.44 -2.94
N ARG A 130 3.41 -3.07 -4.10
CA ARG A 130 4.74 -2.45 -4.14
C ARG A 130 4.76 -1.08 -3.44
N ALA A 131 3.65 -0.34 -3.47
CA ALA A 131 3.49 0.87 -2.68
C ALA A 131 3.37 0.59 -1.18
N LEU A 132 2.68 -0.49 -0.78
CA LEU A 132 2.65 -0.93 0.62
C LEU A 132 4.05 -1.30 1.13
N VAL A 133 4.88 -1.93 0.30
CA VAL A 133 6.30 -2.15 0.63
C VAL A 133 7.00 -0.83 0.92
N SER A 134 6.83 0.19 0.06
CA SER A 134 7.41 1.51 0.29
C SER A 134 6.92 2.16 1.59
N ILE A 135 5.65 1.99 1.97
CA ILE A 135 5.15 2.42 3.30
C ILE A 135 5.90 1.68 4.42
N ARG A 136 6.08 0.36 4.29
CA ARG A 136 6.79 -0.47 5.28
C ARG A 136 8.28 -0.14 5.41
N ARG A 137 8.89 0.43 4.37
CA ARG A 137 10.26 0.95 4.41
C ARG A 137 10.33 2.41 4.90
N GLY A 138 9.19 3.07 5.08
CA GLY A 138 9.13 4.50 5.39
C GLY A 138 9.47 5.41 4.20
N GLU A 139 9.41 4.89 2.98
CA GLU A 139 9.56 5.60 1.71
C GLU A 139 8.20 6.24 1.31
N PHE A 140 7.71 7.18 2.11
CA PHE A 140 6.34 7.69 1.96
C PHE A 140 6.12 8.46 0.64
N GLY A 141 7.14 9.16 0.14
CA GLY A 141 7.12 9.82 -1.17
C GLY A 141 6.83 8.84 -2.30
N ASP A 142 7.64 7.78 -2.41
CA ASP A 142 7.51 6.71 -3.40
C ASP A 142 6.16 6.00 -3.28
N ALA A 143 5.72 5.70 -2.06
CA ALA A 143 4.44 5.08 -1.82
C ALA A 143 3.28 5.92 -2.38
N ARG A 144 3.27 7.24 -2.12
CA ARG A 144 2.25 8.16 -2.65
C ARG A 144 2.29 8.21 -4.17
N ALA A 145 3.47 8.30 -4.77
CA ALA A 145 3.61 8.38 -6.22
C ALA A 145 3.10 7.10 -6.91
N ARG A 146 3.41 5.93 -6.35
CA ARG A 146 2.90 4.63 -6.82
C ARG A 146 1.39 4.50 -6.65
N ILE A 147 0.84 4.90 -5.50
CA ILE A 147 -0.61 4.86 -5.27
C ILE A 147 -1.34 5.82 -6.23
N ARG A 148 -0.82 7.03 -6.43
CA ARG A 148 -1.36 7.98 -7.42
C ARG A 148 -1.39 7.37 -8.82
N ALA A 149 -0.31 6.71 -9.25
CA ALA A 149 -0.28 6.02 -10.54
C ALA A 149 -1.36 4.92 -10.64
N VAL A 150 -1.62 4.18 -9.55
CA VAL A 150 -2.72 3.20 -9.49
C VAL A 150 -4.08 3.88 -9.63
N VAL A 151 -4.32 5.02 -8.99
CA VAL A 151 -5.58 5.78 -9.13
C VAL A 151 -5.74 6.33 -10.55
N GLU A 152 -4.71 7.00 -11.09
CA GLU A 152 -4.70 7.62 -12.42
C GLU A 152 -4.80 6.62 -13.58
N SER A 153 -4.39 5.37 -13.35
CA SER A 153 -4.60 4.27 -14.31
C SER A 153 -6.09 4.05 -14.64
N GLY A 154 -6.98 4.55 -13.77
CA GLY A 154 -8.42 4.50 -13.91
C GLY A 154 -9.03 3.14 -13.52
N TRP A 155 -8.25 2.13 -13.15
CA TRP A 155 -8.79 0.81 -12.84
C TRP A 155 -9.78 0.78 -11.66
N LEU A 156 -9.76 1.81 -10.81
CA LEU A 156 -10.61 1.94 -9.61
C LEU A 156 -11.95 2.68 -9.84
N GLY A 157 -12.23 3.15 -11.06
CA GLY A 157 -13.44 3.94 -11.36
C GLY A 157 -14.75 3.16 -11.26
N ASN A 158 -15.88 3.89 -11.16
CA ASN A 158 -17.23 3.34 -11.06
C ASN A 158 -17.54 2.38 -12.23
N ARG A 159 -18.01 1.15 -11.93
CA ARG A 159 -18.28 0.03 -12.87
C ARG A 159 -17.07 -0.78 -13.36
N ARG A 160 -15.90 -0.64 -12.73
CA ARG A 160 -14.69 -1.40 -13.14
C ARG A 160 -14.43 -2.59 -12.24
N THR A 161 -13.68 -3.55 -12.79
CA THR A 161 -13.38 -4.84 -12.18
C THR A 161 -12.67 -4.76 -10.83
N LEU A 162 -12.03 -3.63 -10.51
CA LEU A 162 -11.24 -3.45 -9.28
C LEU A 162 -11.87 -2.47 -8.28
N GLN A 163 -13.18 -2.20 -8.37
CA GLN A 163 -13.86 -1.29 -7.46
C GLN A 163 -13.78 -1.73 -5.99
N SER A 164 -13.70 -3.03 -5.71
CA SER A 164 -13.52 -3.58 -4.36
C SER A 164 -12.17 -3.23 -3.73
N LEU A 165 -11.15 -2.93 -4.54
CA LEU A 165 -9.82 -2.54 -4.09
C LEU A 165 -9.74 -1.04 -3.74
N ALA A 166 -10.64 -0.22 -4.29
CA ALA A 166 -10.58 1.23 -4.16
C ALA A 166 -10.47 1.72 -2.71
N PRO A 167 -11.30 1.27 -1.74
CA PRO A 167 -11.18 1.74 -0.36
C PRO A 167 -9.79 1.45 0.25
N ALA A 168 -9.22 0.28 -0.04
CA ALA A 168 -7.90 -0.10 0.48
C ALA A 168 -6.80 0.80 -0.09
N VAL A 169 -6.86 1.12 -1.39
CA VAL A 169 -5.89 2.01 -2.05
C VAL A 169 -5.98 3.42 -1.49
N TYR A 170 -7.19 3.98 -1.36
CA TYR A 170 -7.38 5.32 -0.82
C TYR A 170 -6.98 5.42 0.66
N ALA A 171 -7.34 4.44 1.49
CA ALA A 171 -6.92 4.39 2.89
C ALA A 171 -5.40 4.26 3.03
N SER A 172 -4.73 3.51 2.14
CA SER A 172 -3.27 3.42 2.13
C SER A 172 -2.61 4.73 1.67
N ALA A 173 -3.24 5.45 0.73
CA ALA A 173 -2.78 6.78 0.30
C ALA A 173 -2.86 7.78 1.46
N MET A 174 -3.99 7.77 2.17
CA MET A 174 -4.22 8.57 3.36
C MET A 174 -3.16 8.23 4.42
N LEU A 175 -2.99 6.95 4.78
CA LEU A 175 -2.00 6.50 5.75
C LEU A 175 -0.58 6.95 5.38
N ALA A 176 -0.16 6.81 4.12
CA ALA A 176 1.15 7.28 3.68
C ALA A 176 1.32 8.80 3.85
N CYS A 177 0.28 9.60 3.59
CA CYS A 177 0.32 11.05 3.83
C CYS A 177 0.38 11.39 5.32
N VAL A 178 -0.40 10.70 6.16
CA VAL A 178 -0.39 10.90 7.62
C VAL A 178 0.98 10.59 8.22
N LEU A 179 1.58 9.46 7.82
CA LEU A 179 2.91 9.06 8.30
C LEU A 179 4.00 10.01 7.81
N ASP A 180 3.84 10.64 6.65
CA ASP A 180 4.75 11.68 6.16
C ASP A 180 4.53 13.05 6.85
N GLY A 181 3.44 13.21 7.61
CA GLY A 181 3.07 14.47 8.26
C GLY A 181 2.21 15.42 7.43
N ASP A 182 1.86 15.06 6.19
CA ASP A 182 0.97 15.85 5.32
C ASP A 182 -0.50 15.51 5.59
N THR A 183 -1.03 16.07 6.67
CA THR A 183 -2.43 15.87 7.11
C THR A 183 -3.43 16.46 6.11
N GLN A 184 -3.09 17.54 5.41
CA GLN A 184 -3.96 18.15 4.40
C GLN A 184 -4.14 17.23 3.19
N ALA A 185 -3.06 16.62 2.69
CA ALA A 185 -3.18 15.61 1.63
C ALA A 185 -3.94 14.37 2.09
N ALA A 186 -3.76 13.95 3.35
CA ALA A 186 -4.52 12.84 3.92
C ALA A 186 -6.04 13.11 3.88
N ASP A 187 -6.51 14.30 4.23
CA ASP A 187 -7.93 14.68 4.14
C ASP A 187 -8.45 14.62 2.70
N ARG A 188 -7.66 15.11 1.73
CA ARG A 188 -8.03 15.05 0.30
C ARG A 188 -8.24 13.61 -0.15
N TRP A 189 -7.32 12.70 0.22
CA TRP A 189 -7.46 11.28 -0.11
C TRP A 189 -8.63 10.61 0.60
N ARG A 190 -8.90 10.99 1.85
CA ARG A 190 -10.07 10.51 2.61
C ARG A 190 -11.37 10.92 1.92
N ALA A 191 -11.51 12.20 1.60
CA ALA A 191 -12.67 12.74 0.90
C ALA A 191 -12.86 12.09 -0.48
N GLU A 192 -11.78 11.96 -1.26
CA GLU A 192 -11.83 11.31 -2.57
C GLU A 192 -12.24 9.85 -2.48
N GLY A 193 -11.64 9.09 -1.55
CA GLY A 193 -11.98 7.68 -1.37
C GLY A 193 -13.43 7.46 -0.93
N HIS A 194 -13.98 8.31 -0.07
CA HIS A 194 -15.40 8.26 0.28
C HIS A 194 -16.34 8.62 -0.89
N ARG A 195 -15.90 9.46 -1.84
CA ARG A 195 -16.67 9.75 -3.06
C ARG A 195 -16.64 8.59 -4.05
N CYS A 196 -15.50 7.94 -4.23
CA CYS A 196 -15.27 6.97 -5.30
C CYS A 196 -15.53 5.51 -4.91
N ALA A 197 -15.37 5.17 -3.64
CA ALA A 197 -15.35 3.78 -3.19
C ALA A 197 -16.66 3.37 -2.52
N ALA A 198 -17.03 2.10 -2.67
CA ALA A 198 -18.12 1.53 -1.89
C ALA A 198 -17.82 1.69 -0.39
N ASN A 199 -18.86 1.88 0.43
CA ASN A 199 -18.74 2.12 1.87
C ASN A 199 -18.23 0.88 2.61
N LEU A 200 -16.92 0.64 2.54
CA LEU A 200 -16.22 -0.45 3.22
C LEU A 200 -15.39 0.13 4.36
N LYS A 201 -16.07 0.47 5.46
CA LYS A 201 -15.49 1.08 6.68
C LYS A 201 -14.22 0.37 7.17
N ARG A 202 -14.15 -0.96 7.04
CA ARG A 202 -13.02 -1.78 7.50
C ARG A 202 -11.64 -1.32 7.02
N HIS A 203 -11.54 -0.77 5.81
CA HIS A 203 -10.25 -0.35 5.25
C HIS A 203 -9.75 0.97 5.84
N TRP A 204 -10.65 1.75 6.46
CA TRP A 204 -10.37 3.10 6.95
C TRP A 204 -9.89 3.13 8.40
N PHE A 205 -10.21 2.12 9.22
CA PHE A 205 -9.91 2.13 10.66
C PHE A 205 -8.46 2.51 10.99
N VAL A 206 -7.49 1.85 10.36
CA VAL A 206 -6.07 2.14 10.63
C VAL A 206 -5.71 3.55 10.20
N ALA A 207 -6.07 3.97 8.98
CA ALA A 207 -5.74 5.30 8.48
C ALA A 207 -6.38 6.42 9.32
N ASP A 208 -7.65 6.25 9.69
CA ASP A 208 -8.41 7.20 10.51
C ASP A 208 -7.83 7.31 11.92
N ALA A 209 -7.44 6.19 12.53
CA ALA A 209 -6.80 6.17 13.83
C ALA A 209 -5.47 6.95 13.82
N PHE A 210 -4.62 6.69 12.82
CA PHE A 210 -3.37 7.44 12.63
C PHE A 210 -3.64 8.93 12.40
N MET A 211 -4.68 9.28 11.65
CA MET A 211 -5.06 10.67 11.42
C MET A 211 -5.48 11.40 12.70
N ALA A 212 -6.32 10.76 13.52
CA ALA A 212 -6.74 11.31 14.82
C ALA A 212 -5.54 11.50 15.76
N ALA A 213 -4.66 10.50 15.83
CA ALA A 213 -3.42 10.59 16.59
C ALA A 213 -2.52 11.73 16.10
N ARG A 214 -2.35 11.90 14.77
CA ARG A 214 -1.49 12.94 14.21
C ARG A 214 -2.02 14.36 14.49
N ARG A 215 -3.33 14.50 14.72
CA ARG A 215 -3.98 15.76 15.14
C ARG A 215 -4.01 15.98 16.65
N ASN A 216 -3.42 15.08 17.44
CA ASN A 216 -3.51 15.07 18.90
C ASN A 216 -4.94 14.94 19.47
N HIS A 217 -5.85 14.32 18.71
CA HIS A 217 -7.22 14.03 19.14
C HIS A 217 -7.27 12.69 19.92
N TRP A 218 -6.57 12.62 21.04
CA TRP A 218 -6.36 11.36 21.77
C TRP A 218 -7.67 10.78 22.33
N ASP A 219 -8.54 11.60 22.91
CA ASP A 219 -9.82 11.17 23.47
C ASP A 219 -10.82 10.69 22.40
N GLU A 220 -10.74 11.27 21.20
CA GLU A 220 -11.53 10.82 20.04
C GLU A 220 -11.04 9.47 19.55
N LEU A 221 -9.71 9.29 19.43
CA LEU A 221 -9.10 8.03 19.04
C LEU A 221 -9.47 6.90 20.00
N LEU A 222 -9.27 7.08 21.31
CA LEU A 222 -9.54 6.03 22.30
C LEU A 222 -11.01 5.61 22.28
N ARG A 223 -11.95 6.57 22.28
CA ARG A 223 -13.39 6.27 22.18
C ARG A 223 -13.75 5.56 20.87
N ALA A 224 -13.13 5.94 19.75
CA ALA A 224 -13.38 5.31 18.47
C ALA A 224 -12.89 3.84 18.43
N LEU A 225 -11.73 3.55 19.03
CA LEU A 225 -11.20 2.20 19.16
C LEU A 225 -12.08 1.33 20.07
N GLU A 226 -12.45 1.84 21.25
CA GLU A 226 -13.33 1.15 22.19
C GLU A 226 -14.69 0.81 21.56
N THR A 227 -15.33 1.79 20.90
CA THR A 227 -16.66 1.62 20.29
C THR A 227 -16.63 0.66 19.09
N SER A 228 -15.50 0.55 18.40
CA SER A 228 -15.39 -0.18 17.13
C SER A 228 -14.60 -1.48 17.25
N TRP A 229 -14.18 -1.89 18.46
CA TRP A 229 -13.21 -2.97 18.64
C TRP A 229 -13.68 -4.29 18.03
N ASP A 230 -14.92 -4.71 18.29
CA ASP A 230 -15.47 -5.95 17.73
C ASP A 230 -15.47 -5.95 16.18
N ALA A 231 -15.77 -4.80 15.58
CA ALA A 231 -15.75 -4.63 14.13
C ALA A 231 -14.31 -4.63 13.57
N ILE A 232 -13.36 -4.08 14.33
CA ILE A 232 -11.93 -4.08 13.99
C ILE A 232 -11.40 -5.52 14.02
N GLU A 233 -11.69 -6.29 15.08
CA GLU A 233 -11.22 -7.67 15.25
C GLU A 233 -11.70 -8.59 14.13
N GLY A 234 -12.96 -8.42 13.69
CA GLY A 234 -13.52 -9.23 12.61
C GLY A 234 -13.07 -8.86 11.20
N THR A 235 -12.37 -7.73 11.00
CA THR A 235 -12.12 -7.21 9.64
C THR A 235 -10.69 -6.75 9.35
N VAL A 236 -9.93 -6.33 10.36
CA VAL A 236 -8.56 -5.83 10.22
C VAL A 236 -7.58 -7.00 10.34
N SER A 237 -6.50 -6.99 9.54
CA SER A 237 -5.48 -8.04 9.65
C SER A 237 -4.78 -7.99 11.00
N GLY A 238 -4.23 -9.11 11.46
CA GLY A 238 -3.49 -9.15 12.73
C GLY A 238 -2.38 -8.10 12.82
N ALA A 239 -1.68 -7.82 11.72
CA ALA A 239 -0.69 -6.74 11.67
C ALA A 239 -1.31 -5.35 11.88
N GLY A 240 -2.50 -5.09 11.32
CA GLY A 240 -3.24 -3.85 11.53
C GLY A 240 -3.74 -3.71 12.95
N ILE A 241 -4.23 -4.79 13.58
CA ILE A 241 -4.62 -4.81 15.00
C ILE A 241 -3.44 -4.41 15.88
N ARG A 242 -2.24 -4.98 15.63
CA ARG A 242 -1.02 -4.61 16.37
C ARG A 242 -0.62 -3.14 16.18
N MET A 243 -0.86 -2.55 15.01
CA MET A 243 -0.65 -1.10 14.81
C MET A 243 -1.63 -0.26 15.62
N LEU A 244 -2.90 -0.67 15.69
CA LEU A 244 -3.92 0.02 16.47
C LEU A 244 -3.61 -0.06 17.97
N GLN A 245 -3.20 -1.22 18.48
CA GLN A 245 -2.77 -1.41 19.87
C GLN A 245 -1.55 -0.55 20.21
N LEU A 246 -0.56 -0.45 19.31
CA LEU A 246 0.57 0.46 19.48
C LEU A 246 0.10 1.92 19.60
N LEU A 247 -0.85 2.32 18.75
CA LEU A 247 -1.36 3.68 18.72
C LEU A 247 -2.24 4.01 19.93
N GLU A 248 -3.02 3.05 20.40
CA GLU A 248 -3.82 3.11 21.64
C GLU A 248 -2.91 3.29 22.86
N ALA A 249 -1.87 2.44 22.98
CA ALA A 249 -0.87 2.54 24.03
C ALA A 249 -0.16 3.91 24.03
N TYR A 250 0.13 4.43 22.83
CA TYR A 250 0.71 5.77 22.68
C TYR A 250 -0.28 6.87 23.08
N ALA A 251 -1.54 6.77 22.68
CA ALA A 251 -2.58 7.74 23.05
C ALA A 251 -2.82 7.78 24.56
N LEU A 252 -2.86 6.63 25.24
CA LEU A 252 -2.97 6.53 26.70
C LEU A 252 -1.79 7.23 27.41
N ALA A 253 -0.56 7.05 26.91
CA ALA A 253 0.60 7.75 27.44
C ALA A 253 0.46 9.29 27.31
N ARG A 254 0.02 9.78 26.15
CA ARG A 254 -0.16 11.21 25.88
C ARG A 254 -1.29 11.85 26.70
N VAL A 255 -2.36 11.11 26.97
CA VAL A 255 -3.43 11.58 27.86
C VAL A 255 -2.94 11.64 29.31
N GLY A 256 -2.18 10.63 29.75
CA GLY A 256 -1.57 10.60 31.08
C GLY A 256 -0.61 11.76 31.34
N GLU A 257 0.22 12.12 30.35
CA GLU A 257 1.14 13.28 30.44
C GLU A 257 0.41 14.62 30.56
N ARG A 258 -0.77 14.79 29.95
CA ARG A 258 -1.53 16.05 30.03
C ARG A 258 -2.26 16.22 31.35
N GLN A 259 -2.63 15.11 31.96
CA GLN A 259 -3.40 15.07 33.20
C GLN A 259 -2.46 14.80 34.37
N ASP A 260 -1.48 15.70 34.61
CA ASP A 260 -0.44 15.68 35.68
C ASP A 260 -0.91 15.25 37.10
N ASN A 261 -2.21 15.03 37.31
CA ASN A 261 -2.86 14.63 38.54
C ASN A 261 -3.57 13.25 38.53
N TYR A 262 -3.54 12.47 37.44
CA TYR A 262 -4.18 11.14 37.46
C TYR A 262 -3.21 10.08 38.04
N ARG A 263 -3.42 9.74 39.32
CA ARG A 263 -2.69 8.77 40.15
C ARG A 263 -2.29 7.45 39.42
N GLY A 264 -1.15 7.48 38.75
CA GLY A 264 0.07 6.75 39.11
C GLY A 264 0.17 5.22 38.95
N LEU A 265 -0.90 4.43 38.90
CA LEU A 265 -0.74 2.96 39.02
C LEU A 265 -1.49 2.10 37.98
N HIS A 266 -2.57 2.59 37.36
CA HIS A 266 -3.36 1.74 36.44
C HIS A 266 -2.93 1.87 34.97
N SER A 267 -2.49 3.05 34.52
CA SER A 267 -2.13 3.30 33.12
C SER A 267 -0.90 2.52 32.63
N GLY A 268 0.11 2.33 33.49
CA GLY A 268 1.36 1.65 33.10
C GLY A 268 1.19 0.17 32.79
N ARG A 269 0.34 -0.54 33.56
CA ARG A 269 0.08 -1.98 33.38
C ARG A 269 -0.72 -2.24 32.11
N GLU A 270 -1.66 -1.35 31.79
CA GLU A 270 -2.48 -1.41 30.57
C GLU A 270 -1.62 -1.20 29.31
N ILE A 271 -0.72 -0.20 29.32
CA ILE A 271 0.20 0.05 28.19
C ILE A 271 1.06 -1.18 27.90
N ASN A 272 1.66 -1.80 28.91
CA ASN A 272 2.51 -2.99 28.70
C ASN A 272 1.71 -4.20 28.18
N ALA A 273 0.45 -4.34 28.59
CA ALA A 273 -0.44 -5.40 28.08
C ALA A 273 -0.79 -5.18 26.59
N LEU A 274 -1.09 -3.95 26.20
CA LEU A 274 -1.38 -3.60 24.79
C LEU A 274 -0.18 -3.86 23.88
N LEU A 275 1.03 -3.56 24.36
CA LEU A 275 2.27 -3.76 23.61
C LEU A 275 2.74 -5.23 23.59
N HIS A 276 2.11 -6.12 24.37
CA HIS A 276 2.50 -7.51 24.44
C HIS A 276 2.35 -8.23 23.08
N GLY A 277 3.44 -8.82 22.59
CA GLY A 277 3.50 -9.52 21.31
C GLY A 277 3.93 -8.66 20.12
N ILE A 278 4.16 -7.36 20.32
CA ILE A 278 4.83 -6.52 19.32
C ILE A 278 6.33 -6.79 19.39
N ARG A 279 6.90 -7.33 18.30
CA ARG A 279 8.36 -7.57 18.20
C ARG A 279 9.09 -6.24 17.97
N PRO A 280 10.26 -6.02 18.60
CA PRO A 280 11.12 -4.88 18.28
C PRO A 280 11.42 -4.79 16.78
N GLY A 281 11.50 -3.59 16.23
CA GLY A 281 11.82 -3.36 14.81
C GLY A 281 10.62 -3.47 13.86
N ARG A 282 9.56 -4.20 14.23
CA ARG A 282 8.44 -4.53 13.34
C ARG A 282 7.71 -3.30 12.78
N PHE A 283 7.69 -2.21 13.54
CA PHE A 283 6.91 -1.01 13.24
C PHE A 283 7.75 0.26 13.15
N ASP A 284 9.07 0.15 12.99
CA ASP A 284 10.00 1.30 12.96
C ASP A 284 9.64 2.33 11.89
N HIS A 285 9.09 1.87 10.77
CA HIS A 285 8.60 2.74 9.69
C HIS A 285 7.52 3.72 10.14
N LEU A 286 6.65 3.35 11.10
CA LEU A 286 5.57 4.23 11.59
C LEU A 286 6.12 5.47 12.30
N ALA A 287 7.29 5.33 12.92
CA ALA A 287 7.97 6.40 13.65
C ALA A 287 9.01 7.15 12.80
N ARG A 288 9.14 6.85 11.49
CA ARG A 288 10.24 7.39 10.66
C ARG A 288 10.24 8.92 10.57
N ARG A 289 9.06 9.52 10.41
CA ARG A 289 8.82 10.97 10.32
C ARG A 289 7.98 11.48 11.50
N TRP A 290 7.95 10.73 12.60
CA TRP A 290 7.18 11.04 13.79
C TRP A 290 8.07 10.96 15.04
N PRO A 291 8.77 12.04 15.39
CA PRO A 291 9.74 12.06 16.49
C PRO A 291 9.16 11.64 17.84
N GLU A 292 7.96 12.12 18.17
CA GLU A 292 7.31 11.87 19.45
C GLU A 292 6.91 10.38 19.61
N LEU A 293 6.38 9.78 18.54
CA LEU A 293 6.09 8.34 18.50
C LEU A 293 7.39 7.53 18.57
N ARG A 294 8.46 7.98 17.91
CA ARG A 294 9.78 7.32 17.97
C ARG A 294 10.31 7.30 19.40
N GLU A 295 10.22 8.41 20.11
CA GLU A 295 10.67 8.52 21.50
C GLU A 295 9.89 7.57 22.40
N PHE A 296 8.56 7.53 22.27
CA PHE A 296 7.73 6.55 22.96
C PHE A 296 8.13 5.11 22.66
N MET A 297 8.30 4.76 21.38
CA MET A 297 8.73 3.42 20.98
C MET A 297 10.11 3.06 21.52
N ARG A 298 11.05 4.03 21.57
CA ARG A 298 12.39 3.84 22.15
C ARG A 298 12.31 3.57 23.65
N ALA A 299 11.54 4.37 24.38
CA ALA A 299 11.35 4.22 25.82
C ALA A 299 10.71 2.86 26.20
N ARG A 300 9.97 2.26 25.26
CA ARG A 300 9.33 0.94 25.43
C ARG A 300 10.12 -0.22 24.81
N GLY A 301 11.33 0.02 24.28
CA GLY A 301 12.16 -1.03 23.68
C GLY A 301 11.57 -1.66 22.41
N LEU A 302 10.75 -0.93 21.66
CA LEU A 302 10.06 -1.41 20.46
C LEU A 302 10.82 -1.14 19.16
N LEU A 303 11.85 -0.28 19.19
CA LEU A 303 12.68 -0.01 18.03
C LEU A 303 13.73 -1.11 17.85
N ALA A 304 14.14 -1.38 16.62
CA ALA A 304 15.27 -2.27 16.37
C ALA A 304 16.53 -1.73 17.07
N THR A 305 17.24 -2.59 17.78
CA THR A 305 18.57 -2.25 18.32
C THR A 305 19.57 -2.44 17.19
N PRO A 306 20.42 -1.45 16.86
CA PRO A 306 21.33 -1.52 15.71
C PRO A 306 22.31 -2.71 15.77
N GLU A 307 22.58 -3.27 16.95
CA GLU A 307 23.44 -4.45 17.13
C GLU A 307 22.78 -5.78 16.73
N GLN A 308 21.46 -5.81 16.53
CA GLN A 308 20.72 -6.97 16.03
C GLN A 308 20.49 -6.93 14.52
N GLY A 309 21.29 -6.14 13.78
CA GLY A 309 21.34 -6.19 12.33
C GLY A 309 21.81 -7.58 11.89
N ASP A 310 20.85 -8.47 11.66
CA ASP A 310 21.04 -9.81 11.15
C ASP A 310 21.92 -9.72 9.88
N PRO A 311 23.06 -10.41 9.81
CA PRO A 311 23.88 -10.48 8.61
C PRO A 311 23.16 -11.39 7.59
N SER A 312 22.10 -10.87 7.00
CA SER A 312 21.34 -11.52 5.92
C SER A 312 21.60 -10.84 4.58
#